data_AF-A0A518SEJ8-F1
#
_entry.id   AF-A0A518SEJ8-F1
#
_cell.length_a   1.000
_cell.length_b   1.000
_cell.length_c   1.000
_cell.angle_alpha   90.00
_cell.angle_beta   90.00
_cell.angle_gamma   90.00
#
_symmetry.space_group_name_H-M   'P 1'
#
loop_
_entity.id
_entity.type
_entity.pdbx_description
1 polymer ?
#
loop_
_entity_poly.entity_id
_entity_poly.type
_entity_poly.pdbx_seq_one_letter_code
_entity_poly.pdbx_strand_id
1 'polypeptide(L)'
;MSESQFEDELERKIEEIGEKADRAERANDLEAEIRRAKDNIGDLGRELSSLDSSVEGLLFYDGVLTSVFGGDRLDEVDRAVRRVREVSDITDEEVLSAAEDRRTNEILQSVEDAREVVRHARSETIDAIREHQREWEGEIESARDLNQIIGGAGSDFEEVLSDMDAFLNESIWDEDRTLSSLESRWDNLTDKWEQNAGKHGWDSFQEEHGLSEDAMDILKRFAEEGSVRLNELSVEVIKEMKGVDDLESAIRMEIDTR
;
A
#
# COMPACT_ATOMS: atom_id res chain seq x y z
N MET A 1 -82.20 -27.76 24.24
CA MET A 1 -81.16 -27.50 23.23
C MET A 1 -81.08 -28.74 22.37
N SER A 2 -81.33 -28.60 21.07
CA SER A 2 -81.28 -29.72 20.12
C SER A 2 -79.83 -30.02 19.74
N GLU A 3 -79.56 -31.28 19.40
CA GLU A 3 -78.27 -31.77 18.92
C GLU A 3 -77.71 -30.92 17.77
N SER A 4 -78.58 -30.44 16.89
CA SER A 4 -78.23 -29.52 15.78
C SER A 4 -77.73 -28.14 16.24
N GLN A 5 -78.20 -27.59 17.38
CA GLN A 5 -77.67 -26.31 17.88
C GLN A 5 -76.25 -26.46 18.44
N PHE A 6 -75.89 -27.67 18.88
CA PHE A 6 -74.55 -27.98 19.37
C PHE A 6 -73.57 -28.22 18.22
N GLU A 7 -74.05 -28.82 17.12
CA GLU A 7 -73.30 -29.00 15.87
C GLU A 7 -72.96 -27.66 15.20
N ASP A 8 -73.95 -26.77 15.07
CA ASP A 8 -73.77 -25.43 14.49
C ASP A 8 -72.78 -24.56 15.29
N GLU A 9 -72.75 -24.71 16.63
CA GLU A 9 -71.84 -23.97 17.49
C GLU A 9 -70.41 -24.52 17.48
N LEU A 10 -70.25 -25.83 17.23
CA LEU A 10 -68.94 -26.47 17.08
C LEU A 10 -68.28 -26.09 15.75
N GLU A 11 -69.06 -26.11 14.67
CA GLU A 11 -68.60 -25.78 13.32
C GLU A 11 -68.10 -24.33 13.24
N ARG A 12 -68.85 -23.38 13.82
CA ARG A 12 -68.43 -21.98 13.93
C ARG A 12 -67.16 -21.79 14.77
N LYS A 13 -66.97 -22.57 15.84
CA LYS A 13 -65.73 -22.54 16.65
C LYS A 13 -64.54 -23.09 15.88
N ILE A 14 -64.74 -24.10 15.04
CA ILE A 14 -63.70 -24.67 14.19
C ILE A 14 -63.27 -23.65 13.13
N GLU A 15 -64.21 -22.95 12.50
CA GLU A 15 -63.90 -21.83 11.59
C GLU A 15 -63.12 -20.72 12.30
N GLU A 16 -63.56 -20.27 13.48
CA GLU A 16 -62.85 -19.24 14.25
C GLU A 16 -61.42 -19.66 14.66
N ILE A 17 -61.20 -20.95 14.93
CA ILE A 17 -59.86 -21.50 15.23
C ILE A 17 -59.03 -21.59 13.96
N GLY A 18 -59.61 -22.01 12.83
CA GLY A 18 -58.95 -22.03 11.52
C GLY A 18 -58.48 -20.64 11.11
N GLU A 19 -59.34 -19.63 11.20
CA GLU A 19 -58.97 -18.25 10.90
C GLU A 19 -57.87 -17.69 11.82
N LYS A 20 -57.88 -18.10 13.10
CA LYS A 20 -56.82 -17.72 14.06
C LYS A 20 -55.50 -18.42 13.74
N ALA A 21 -55.54 -19.68 13.31
CA ALA A 21 -54.37 -20.43 12.88
C ALA A 21 -53.77 -19.81 11.60
N ASP A 22 -54.59 -19.50 10.59
CA ASP A 22 -54.14 -18.85 9.35
C ASP A 22 -53.59 -17.43 9.60
N ARG A 23 -54.13 -16.73 10.60
CA ARG A 23 -53.57 -15.43 11.03
C ARG A 23 -52.24 -15.59 11.77
N ALA A 24 -52.12 -16.60 12.62
CA ALA A 24 -50.87 -16.89 13.33
C ALA A 24 -49.77 -17.39 12.38
N GLU A 25 -50.11 -18.21 11.38
CA GLU A 25 -49.18 -18.66 10.33
C GLU A 25 -48.68 -17.47 9.51
N ARG A 26 -49.59 -16.62 8.98
CA ARG A 26 -49.20 -15.40 8.27
C ARG A 26 -48.37 -14.44 9.12
N ALA A 27 -48.67 -14.31 10.42
CA ALA A 27 -47.89 -13.49 11.33
C ALA A 27 -46.48 -14.06 11.55
N ASN A 28 -46.35 -15.39 11.67
CA ASN A 28 -45.04 -16.07 11.78
C ASN A 28 -44.23 -15.95 10.50
N ASP A 29 -44.85 -16.10 9.33
CA ASP A 29 -44.20 -15.94 8.02
C ASP A 29 -43.70 -14.51 7.83
N LEU A 30 -44.53 -13.52 8.18
CA LEU A 30 -44.16 -12.11 8.15
C LEU A 30 -43.02 -11.81 9.13
N GLU A 31 -43.04 -12.40 10.33
CA GLU A 31 -41.96 -12.24 11.31
C GLU A 31 -40.65 -12.86 10.81
N ALA A 32 -40.70 -14.04 10.21
CA ALA A 32 -39.53 -14.68 9.61
C ALA A 32 -38.97 -13.87 8.42
N GLU A 33 -39.84 -13.23 7.63
CA GLU A 33 -39.47 -12.35 6.53
C GLU A 33 -38.81 -11.06 7.03
N ILE A 34 -39.39 -10.41 8.03
CA ILE A 34 -38.79 -9.22 8.68
C ILE A 34 -37.42 -9.54 9.27
N ARG A 35 -37.25 -10.71 9.91
CA ARG A 35 -35.95 -11.13 10.44
C ARG A 35 -34.91 -11.28 9.33
N ARG A 36 -35.24 -11.97 8.23
CA ARG A 36 -34.33 -12.11 7.08
C ARG A 36 -33.96 -10.77 6.45
N ALA A 37 -34.92 -9.87 6.27
CA ALA A 37 -34.66 -8.52 5.77
C ALA A 37 -33.71 -7.74 6.69
N LYS A 38 -33.93 -7.82 8.01
CA LYS A 38 -33.03 -7.20 9.01
C LYS A 38 -31.63 -7.79 8.98
N ASP A 39 -31.51 -9.11 8.87
CA ASP A 39 -30.21 -9.78 8.80
C ASP A 39 -29.44 -9.32 7.55
N ASN A 40 -30.10 -9.34 6.38
CA ASN A 40 -29.51 -8.90 5.11
C ASN A 40 -29.10 -7.42 5.11
N ILE A 41 -29.92 -6.53 5.68
CA ILE A 41 -29.57 -5.10 5.84
C ILE A 41 -28.38 -4.95 6.80
N GLY A 42 -28.33 -5.77 7.85
CA GLY A 42 -27.20 -5.81 8.77
C GLY A 42 -25.90 -6.29 8.10
N ASP A 43 -25.98 -7.30 7.22
CA ASP A 43 -24.85 -7.76 6.40
C ASP A 43 -24.39 -6.67 5.44
N LEU A 44 -25.32 -6.02 4.74
CA LEU A 44 -25.02 -4.90 3.84
C LEU A 44 -24.28 -3.77 4.55
N GLY A 45 -24.71 -3.40 5.77
CA GLY A 45 -24.04 -2.37 6.56
C GLY A 45 -22.60 -2.75 6.99
N ARG A 46 -22.35 -4.04 7.22
CA ARG A 46 -20.99 -4.55 7.50
C ARG A 46 -20.12 -4.49 6.26
N GLU A 47 -20.65 -4.90 5.11
CA GLU A 47 -19.92 -4.88 3.85
C GLU A 47 -19.61 -3.46 3.37
N LEU A 48 -20.55 -2.52 3.51
CA LEU A 48 -20.31 -1.10 3.23
C LEU A 48 -19.22 -0.51 4.13
N SER A 49 -19.26 -0.80 5.45
CA SER A 49 -18.19 -0.39 6.37
C SER A 49 -16.83 -0.98 5.96
N SER A 50 -16.80 -2.24 5.50
CA SER A 50 -15.54 -2.84 5.05
C SER A 50 -15.07 -2.30 3.70
N LEU A 51 -15.99 -1.92 2.82
CA LEU A 51 -15.68 -1.25 1.55
C LEU A 51 -15.05 0.11 1.83
N ASP A 52 -15.65 0.89 2.74
CA ASP A 52 -15.15 2.20 3.17
C ASP A 52 -13.68 2.13 3.64
N SER A 53 -13.36 1.25 4.60
CA SER A 53 -11.97 1.05 5.04
C SER A 53 -11.04 0.55 3.92
N SER A 54 -11.56 -0.21 2.95
CA SER A 54 -10.75 -0.66 1.81
C SER A 54 -10.45 0.49 0.84
N VAL A 55 -11.40 1.41 0.67
CA VAL A 55 -11.26 2.62 -0.14
C VAL A 55 -10.30 3.60 0.52
N GLU A 56 -10.40 3.81 1.84
CA GLU A 56 -9.44 4.63 2.59
C GLU A 56 -8.00 4.15 2.38
N GLY A 57 -7.76 2.84 2.53
CA GLY A 57 -6.44 2.26 2.29
C GLY A 57 -5.99 2.39 0.83
N LEU A 58 -6.88 2.19 -0.15
CA LEU A 58 -6.57 2.40 -1.57
C LEU A 58 -6.15 3.86 -1.85
N LEU A 59 -6.91 4.84 -1.35
CA LEU A 59 -6.66 6.25 -1.57
C LEU A 59 -5.38 6.72 -0.87
N PHE A 60 -5.05 6.13 0.28
CA PHE A 60 -3.77 6.35 0.93
C PHE A 60 -2.61 5.94 0.03
N TYR A 61 -2.58 4.69 -0.47
CA TYR A 61 -1.49 4.23 -1.32
C TYR A 61 -1.45 4.93 -2.68
N ASP A 62 -2.62 5.24 -3.27
CA ASP A 62 -2.70 6.08 -4.47
C ASP A 62 -2.03 7.45 -4.23
N GLY A 63 -2.26 8.05 -3.06
CA GLY A 63 -1.59 9.28 -2.63
C GLY A 63 -0.08 9.12 -2.43
N VAL A 64 0.38 8.01 -1.86
CA VAL A 64 1.82 7.71 -1.75
C VAL A 64 2.44 7.61 -3.15
N LEU A 65 1.85 6.83 -4.05
CA LEU A 65 2.35 6.68 -5.42
C LEU A 65 2.40 8.02 -6.16
N THR A 66 1.31 8.78 -6.12
CA THR A 66 1.14 9.98 -6.97
C THR A 66 1.73 11.24 -6.37
N SER A 67 1.53 11.49 -5.08
CA SER A 67 1.92 12.74 -4.43
C SER A 67 3.31 12.66 -3.82
N VAL A 68 3.68 11.51 -3.24
CA VAL A 68 5.01 11.33 -2.63
C VAL A 68 6.03 10.97 -3.70
N PHE A 69 5.77 9.96 -4.53
CA PHE A 69 6.72 9.53 -5.55
C PHE A 69 6.53 10.20 -6.92
N GLY A 70 5.50 11.03 -7.10
CA GLY A 70 5.25 11.70 -8.38
C GLY A 70 4.87 10.74 -9.51
N GLY A 71 4.46 9.51 -9.18
CA GLY A 71 4.04 8.50 -10.15
C GLY A 71 2.65 8.80 -10.73
N ASP A 72 2.32 8.12 -11.83
CA ASP A 72 1.00 8.22 -12.43
C ASP A 72 -0.02 7.36 -11.67
N ARG A 73 -1.25 7.87 -11.54
CA ARG A 73 -2.38 7.10 -11.03
C ARG A 73 -2.68 5.93 -11.97
N LEU A 74 -2.84 4.74 -11.40
CA LEU A 74 -3.18 3.54 -12.18
C LEU A 74 -4.65 3.55 -12.63
N ASP A 75 -4.91 3.03 -13.84
CA ASP A 75 -6.27 2.87 -14.38
C ASP A 75 -7.17 2.02 -13.47
N GLU A 76 -6.56 1.06 -12.75
CA GLU A 76 -7.17 0.23 -11.73
C GLU A 76 -7.85 1.05 -10.64
N VAL A 77 -7.21 2.14 -10.19
CA VAL A 77 -7.75 3.02 -9.16
C VAL A 77 -8.98 3.76 -9.69
N ASP A 78 -8.94 4.21 -10.94
CA ASP A 78 -10.09 4.87 -11.58
C ASP A 78 -11.26 3.92 -11.84
N ARG A 79 -10.99 2.64 -12.13
CA ARG A 79 -12.02 1.60 -12.16
C ARG A 79 -12.63 1.37 -10.79
N ALA A 80 -11.80 1.27 -9.76
CA ALA A 80 -12.25 1.08 -8.38
C ALA A 80 -13.12 2.25 -7.90
N VAL A 81 -12.68 3.50 -8.10
CA VAL A 81 -13.45 4.69 -7.73
C VAL A 81 -14.79 4.75 -8.45
N ARG A 82 -14.84 4.42 -9.75
CA ARG A 82 -16.12 4.34 -10.48
C ARG A 82 -17.04 3.28 -9.90
N ARG A 83 -16.52 2.10 -9.59
CA ARG A 83 -17.31 1.00 -9.02
C ARG A 83 -17.84 1.33 -7.63
N VAL A 84 -17.05 2.02 -6.81
CA VAL A 84 -17.49 2.52 -5.49
C VAL A 84 -18.61 3.54 -5.66
N ARG A 85 -18.51 4.48 -6.60
CA ARG A 85 -19.57 5.47 -6.87
C ARG A 85 -20.90 4.79 -7.25
N GLU A 86 -20.86 3.78 -8.12
CA GLU A 86 -22.06 3.02 -8.49
C GLU A 86 -22.77 2.40 -7.27
N VAL A 87 -22.00 1.95 -6.27
CA VAL A 87 -22.54 1.41 -5.02
C VAL A 87 -23.01 2.51 -4.07
N SER A 88 -22.30 3.64 -4.01
CA SER A 88 -22.68 4.79 -3.18
C SER A 88 -23.94 5.50 -3.67
N ASP A 89 -24.28 5.36 -4.95
CA ASP A 89 -25.50 5.92 -5.53
C ASP A 89 -26.77 5.13 -5.14
N ILE A 90 -26.62 3.95 -4.51
CA ILE A 90 -27.74 3.15 -4.01
C ILE A 90 -28.41 3.86 -2.83
N THR A 91 -29.69 4.17 -2.99
CA THR A 91 -30.49 4.92 -2.00
C THR A 91 -31.08 4.01 -0.92
N ASP A 92 -31.42 4.61 0.23
CA ASP A 92 -32.17 3.91 1.29
C ASP A 92 -33.50 3.37 0.78
N GLU A 93 -34.21 4.11 -0.10
CA GLU A 93 -35.44 3.64 -0.73
C GLU A 93 -35.22 2.38 -1.61
N GLU A 94 -34.12 2.31 -2.35
CA GLU A 94 -33.77 1.13 -3.15
C GLU A 94 -33.44 -0.07 -2.27
N VAL A 95 -32.74 0.13 -1.15
CA VAL A 95 -32.47 -0.93 -0.17
C VAL A 95 -33.76 -1.44 0.47
N LEU A 96 -34.67 -0.53 0.85
CA LEU A 96 -35.98 -0.88 1.41
C LEU A 96 -36.84 -1.62 0.39
N SER A 97 -36.91 -1.15 -0.86
CA SER A 97 -37.62 -1.82 -1.95
C SER A 97 -37.04 -3.21 -2.23
N ALA A 98 -35.72 -3.35 -2.23
CA ALA A 98 -35.06 -4.63 -2.42
C ALA A 98 -35.30 -5.59 -1.24
N ALA A 99 -35.44 -5.09 -0.02
CA ALA A 99 -35.80 -5.90 1.14
C ALA A 99 -37.25 -6.41 1.04
N GLU A 100 -38.19 -5.57 0.58
CA GLU A 100 -39.59 -5.96 0.33
C GLU A 100 -39.69 -6.98 -0.82
N ASP A 101 -38.91 -6.80 -1.88
CA ASP A 101 -38.92 -7.67 -3.08
C ASP A 101 -38.01 -8.91 -2.97
N ARG A 102 -37.35 -9.11 -1.81
CA ARG A 102 -36.39 -10.21 -1.56
C ARG A 102 -35.19 -10.22 -2.51
N ARG A 103 -34.72 -9.04 -2.92
CA ARG A 103 -33.56 -8.80 -3.81
C ARG A 103 -32.36 -8.17 -3.11
N THR A 104 -32.35 -8.06 -1.78
CA THR A 104 -31.20 -7.51 -1.03
C THR A 104 -29.87 -8.20 -1.34
N ASN A 105 -29.91 -9.48 -1.76
CA ASN A 105 -28.72 -10.21 -2.18
C ASN A 105 -28.05 -9.62 -3.43
N GLU A 106 -28.80 -9.02 -4.35
CA GLU A 106 -28.24 -8.39 -5.55
C GLU A 106 -27.43 -7.14 -5.18
N ILE A 107 -27.94 -6.35 -4.22
CA ILE A 107 -27.22 -5.20 -3.66
C ILE A 107 -25.97 -5.68 -2.92
N LEU A 108 -26.10 -6.71 -2.07
CA LEU A 108 -24.97 -7.28 -1.34
C LEU A 108 -23.85 -7.73 -2.27
N GLN A 109 -24.18 -8.50 -3.32
CA GLN A 109 -23.22 -8.91 -4.35
C GLN A 109 -22.55 -7.72 -5.03
N SER A 110 -23.31 -6.66 -5.32
CA SER A 110 -22.74 -5.45 -5.91
C SER A 110 -21.71 -4.77 -5.01
N VAL A 111 -21.95 -4.74 -3.69
CA VAL A 111 -20.99 -4.21 -2.70
C VAL A 111 -19.76 -5.10 -2.59
N GLU A 112 -19.95 -6.42 -2.54
CA GLU A 112 -18.86 -7.40 -2.51
C GLU A 112 -17.96 -7.27 -3.75
N ASP A 113 -18.55 -7.20 -4.94
CA ASP A 113 -17.81 -6.98 -6.20
C ASP A 113 -17.02 -5.67 -6.16
N ALA A 114 -17.63 -4.57 -5.67
CA ALA A 114 -16.94 -3.29 -5.54
C ALA A 114 -15.72 -3.38 -4.62
N ARG A 115 -15.87 -4.09 -3.49
CA ARG A 115 -14.79 -4.33 -2.53
C ARG A 115 -13.67 -5.16 -3.14
N GLU A 116 -13.98 -6.17 -3.95
CA GLU A 116 -12.97 -6.95 -4.66
C GLU A 116 -12.18 -6.10 -5.67
N VAL A 117 -12.88 -5.24 -6.44
CA VAL A 117 -12.22 -4.31 -7.37
C VAL A 117 -11.31 -3.33 -6.62
N VAL A 118 -11.75 -2.78 -5.50
CA VAL A 118 -10.93 -1.89 -4.65
C VAL A 118 -9.70 -2.62 -4.11
N ARG A 119 -9.85 -3.85 -3.62
CA ARG A 119 -8.73 -4.65 -3.13
C ARG A 119 -7.71 -4.96 -4.21
N HIS A 120 -8.18 -5.30 -5.41
CA HIS A 120 -7.30 -5.55 -6.54
C HIS A 120 -6.52 -4.28 -6.90
N ALA A 121 -7.21 -3.14 -7.05
CA ALA A 121 -6.55 -1.86 -7.32
C ALA A 121 -5.52 -1.49 -6.25
N ARG A 122 -5.84 -1.76 -4.97
CA ARG A 122 -4.91 -1.53 -3.86
C ARG A 122 -3.67 -2.41 -3.99
N SER A 123 -3.82 -3.68 -4.35
CA SER A 123 -2.68 -4.59 -4.55
C SER A 123 -1.76 -4.09 -5.66
N GLU A 124 -2.33 -3.73 -6.82
CA GLU A 124 -1.54 -3.22 -7.96
C GLU A 124 -0.83 -1.90 -7.61
N THR A 125 -1.49 -1.02 -6.85
CA THR A 125 -0.88 0.22 -6.37
C THR A 125 0.29 -0.06 -5.42
N ILE A 126 0.14 -1.02 -4.50
CA ILE A 126 1.22 -1.44 -3.60
C ILE A 126 2.39 -2.03 -4.38
N ASP A 127 2.12 -2.81 -5.42
CA ASP A 127 3.17 -3.39 -6.25
C ASP A 127 3.93 -2.31 -7.05
N ALA A 128 3.24 -1.29 -7.56
CA ALA A 128 3.87 -0.12 -8.18
C ALA A 128 4.74 0.68 -7.19
N ILE A 129 4.25 0.91 -5.96
CA ILE A 129 5.04 1.54 -4.89
C ILE A 129 6.30 0.72 -4.59
N ARG A 130 6.20 -0.60 -4.59
CA ARG A 130 7.37 -1.49 -4.37
C ARG A 130 8.38 -1.45 -5.50
N GLU A 131 7.97 -1.16 -6.73
CA GLU A 131 8.90 -0.94 -7.83
C GLU A 131 9.73 0.33 -7.59
N HIS A 132 9.08 1.44 -7.21
CA HIS A 132 9.77 2.66 -6.80
C HIS A 132 10.69 2.45 -5.59
N GLN A 133 10.23 1.70 -4.59
CA GLN A 133 11.03 1.35 -3.42
C GLN A 133 12.32 0.63 -3.82
N ARG A 134 12.24 -0.41 -4.67
CA ARG A 134 13.41 -1.19 -5.08
C ARG A 134 14.42 -0.37 -5.87
N GLU A 135 13.94 0.54 -6.71
CA GLU A 135 14.81 1.48 -7.44
C GLU A 135 15.62 2.33 -6.46
N TRP A 136 14.94 2.97 -5.51
CA TRP A 136 15.61 3.78 -4.48
C TRP A 136 16.50 2.97 -3.53
N GLU A 137 16.10 1.76 -3.16
CA GLU A 137 16.95 0.87 -2.34
C GLU A 137 18.28 0.57 -3.04
N GLY A 138 18.26 0.36 -4.36
CA GLY A 138 19.49 0.15 -5.14
C GLY A 138 20.39 1.39 -5.16
N GLU A 139 19.81 2.58 -5.36
CA GLU A 139 20.54 3.85 -5.31
C GLU A 139 21.14 4.11 -3.92
N ILE A 140 20.36 3.90 -2.85
CA ILE A 140 20.79 4.07 -1.46
C ILE A 140 21.90 3.09 -1.10
N GLU A 141 21.80 1.82 -1.52
CA GLU A 141 22.84 0.82 -1.31
C GLU A 141 24.15 1.22 -2.01
N SER A 142 24.08 1.62 -3.29
CA SER A 142 25.27 2.07 -4.01
C SER A 142 25.90 3.31 -3.38
N ALA A 143 25.08 4.27 -2.92
CA ALA A 143 25.55 5.46 -2.24
C ALA A 143 26.18 5.13 -0.88
N ARG A 144 25.64 4.14 -0.16
CA ARG A 144 26.17 3.68 1.13
C ARG A 144 27.55 3.04 0.97
N ASP A 145 27.72 2.18 -0.03
CA ASP A 145 29.02 1.55 -0.33
C ASP A 145 30.09 2.60 -0.64
N LEU A 146 29.74 3.58 -1.47
CA LEU A 146 30.64 4.68 -1.80
C LEU A 146 30.94 5.54 -0.56
N ASN A 147 29.91 5.94 0.20
CA ASN A 147 30.05 6.77 1.40
C ASN A 147 30.92 6.10 2.47
N GLN A 148 30.90 4.77 2.58
CA GLN A 148 31.80 4.03 3.47
C GLN A 148 33.28 4.28 3.17
N ILE A 149 33.63 4.50 1.89
CA ILE A 149 34.98 4.83 1.47
C ILE A 149 35.24 6.31 1.65
N ILE A 150 34.47 7.18 1.00
CA ILE A 150 34.81 8.61 0.88
C ILE A 150 34.32 9.49 2.02
N GLY A 151 33.21 9.14 2.67
CA GLY A 151 32.61 9.90 3.76
C GLY A 151 33.03 9.43 5.15
N GLY A 152 33.41 8.16 5.27
CA GLY A 152 33.72 7.51 6.54
C GLY A 152 32.46 7.25 7.38
N ALA A 153 32.62 6.40 8.42
CA ALA A 153 31.52 6.04 9.30
C ALA A 153 31.04 7.25 10.12
N GLY A 154 29.74 7.56 10.04
CA GLY A 154 29.09 8.65 10.78
C GLY A 154 29.08 10.00 10.09
N SER A 155 29.15 10.04 8.75
CA SER A 155 28.95 11.27 7.96
C SER A 155 27.48 11.72 7.98
N ASP A 156 27.23 13.03 7.80
CA ASP A 156 25.89 13.59 7.67
C ASP A 156 25.08 12.92 6.54
N PHE A 157 25.76 12.42 5.50
CA PHE A 157 25.12 11.71 4.41
C PHE A 157 24.67 10.29 4.80
N GLU A 158 25.39 9.59 5.69
CA GLU A 158 24.95 8.29 6.21
C GLU A 158 23.61 8.41 6.96
N GLU A 159 23.41 9.51 7.70
CA GLU A 159 22.13 9.79 8.35
C GLU A 159 21.02 9.99 7.32
N VAL A 160 21.29 10.68 6.21
CA VAL A 160 20.33 10.82 5.09
C VAL A 160 19.97 9.46 4.50
N LEU A 161 20.96 8.61 4.20
CA LEU A 161 20.74 7.27 3.66
C LEU A 161 19.89 6.40 4.60
N SER A 162 20.17 6.47 5.91
CA SER A 162 19.38 5.78 6.92
C SER A 162 17.95 6.31 7.03
N ASP A 163 17.76 7.63 6.97
CA ASP A 163 16.45 8.25 7.03
C ASP A 163 15.59 7.94 5.80
N MET A 164 16.22 7.87 4.61
CA MET A 164 15.57 7.46 3.37
C MET A 164 15.16 5.99 3.42
N ASP A 165 16.05 5.11 3.86
CA ASP A 165 15.73 3.68 4.04
C ASP A 165 14.54 3.48 4.99
N ALA A 166 14.55 4.13 6.16
CA ALA A 166 13.43 4.09 7.10
C ALA A 166 12.14 4.71 6.54
N PHE A 167 12.25 5.71 5.67
CA PHE A 167 11.09 6.28 5.00
C PHE A 167 10.43 5.26 4.06
N LEU A 168 11.24 4.62 3.20
CA LEU A 168 10.79 3.66 2.20
C LEU A 168 10.29 2.34 2.80
N ASN A 169 10.92 1.89 3.89
CA ASN A 169 10.61 0.59 4.50
C ASN A 169 9.57 0.66 5.63
N GLU A 170 9.32 1.84 6.21
CA GLU A 170 8.39 1.97 7.34
C GLU A 170 7.35 3.07 7.14
N SER A 171 7.79 4.29 6.80
CA SER A 171 6.92 5.46 6.90
C SER A 171 5.81 5.48 5.84
N ILE A 172 6.10 5.06 4.61
CA ILE A 172 5.11 5.03 3.52
C ILE A 172 4.04 3.93 3.69
N TRP A 173 4.26 2.98 4.62
CA TRP A 173 3.34 1.87 4.90
C TRP A 173 2.43 2.12 6.11
N ASP A 174 2.61 3.24 6.80
CA ASP A 174 1.87 3.65 7.99
C ASP A 174 0.64 4.48 7.59
N GLU A 175 -0.51 3.80 7.44
CA GLU A 175 -1.80 4.41 7.05
C GLU A 175 -2.31 5.46 8.05
N ASP A 176 -1.78 5.50 9.29
CA ASP A 176 -2.13 6.52 10.29
C ASP A 176 -1.46 7.88 10.00
N ARG A 177 -0.51 7.94 9.06
CA ARG A 177 0.16 9.18 8.67
C ARG A 177 -0.62 9.96 7.62
N THR A 178 -0.44 11.28 7.67
CA THR A 178 -1.03 12.16 6.65
C THR A 178 -0.17 12.20 5.40
N LEU A 179 -0.79 12.16 4.21
CA LEU A 179 -0.09 12.25 2.93
C LEU A 179 0.82 13.49 2.83
N SER A 180 0.34 14.66 3.25
CA SER A 180 1.13 15.89 3.25
C SER A 180 2.39 15.79 4.11
N SER A 181 2.35 15.02 5.20
CA SER A 181 3.54 14.80 6.05
C SER A 181 4.54 13.84 5.42
N LEU A 182 4.06 12.87 4.63
CA LEU A 182 4.92 11.96 3.88
C LEU A 182 5.58 12.70 2.72
N GLU A 183 4.81 13.45 1.94
CA GLU A 183 5.28 14.31 0.84
C GLU A 183 6.36 15.27 1.31
N SER A 184 6.08 16.09 2.34
CA SER A 184 7.05 17.06 2.86
C SER A 184 8.33 16.39 3.39
N ARG A 185 8.22 15.18 3.96
CA ARG A 185 9.38 14.43 4.45
C ARG A 185 10.20 13.88 3.30
N TRP A 186 9.55 13.35 2.28
CA TRP A 186 10.20 12.85 1.08
C TRP A 186 10.91 13.95 0.29
N ASP A 187 10.26 15.09 0.11
CA ASP A 187 10.88 16.28 -0.50
C ASP A 187 12.13 16.71 0.27
N ASN A 188 12.07 16.73 1.59
CA ASN A 188 13.25 17.08 2.39
C ASN A 188 14.38 16.05 2.27
N LEU A 189 14.05 14.76 2.15
CA LEU A 189 15.03 13.69 1.99
C LEU A 189 15.67 13.74 0.61
N THR A 190 14.89 13.94 -0.44
CA THR A 190 15.38 14.09 -1.80
C THR A 190 16.20 15.37 -1.98
N ASP A 191 15.82 16.49 -1.36
CA ASP A 191 16.64 17.71 -1.31
C ASP A 191 18.02 17.46 -0.67
N LYS A 192 18.07 16.69 0.42
CA LYS A 192 19.33 16.34 1.12
C LYS A 192 20.15 15.34 0.30
N TRP A 193 19.49 14.41 -0.38
CA TRP A 193 20.12 13.51 -1.34
C TRP A 193 20.79 14.32 -2.44
N GLU A 194 20.07 15.22 -3.12
CA GLU A 194 20.59 16.05 -4.21
C GLU A 194 21.80 16.93 -3.81
N GLN A 195 21.82 17.44 -2.58
CA GLN A 195 22.96 18.17 -2.03
C GLN A 195 24.25 17.32 -1.93
N ASN A 196 24.14 16.00 -2.05
CA ASN A 196 25.22 15.03 -2.04
C ASN A 196 25.40 14.34 -3.41
N ALA A 197 25.15 15.04 -4.53
CA ALA A 197 25.22 14.51 -5.90
C ALA A 197 26.45 13.63 -6.21
N GLY A 198 27.64 14.07 -5.81
CA GLY A 198 28.87 13.29 -6.01
C GLY A 198 28.95 11.99 -5.21
N LYS A 199 27.95 11.66 -4.41
CA LYS A 199 27.88 10.46 -3.58
C LYS A 199 26.66 9.58 -3.91
N HIS A 200 25.92 9.89 -4.97
CA HIS A 200 24.70 9.17 -5.35
C HIS A 200 24.95 7.72 -5.77
N GLY A 201 26.19 7.37 -6.10
CA GLY A 201 26.55 6.01 -6.46
C GLY A 201 27.83 6.00 -7.28
N TRP A 202 28.23 4.79 -7.65
CA TRP A 202 29.49 4.56 -8.35
C TRP A 202 29.55 5.24 -9.72
N ASP A 203 28.47 5.21 -10.48
CA ASP A 203 28.45 5.76 -11.85
C ASP A 203 28.54 7.29 -11.83
N SER A 204 27.75 7.95 -10.98
CA SER A 204 27.81 9.41 -10.78
C SER A 204 29.20 9.86 -10.32
N PHE A 205 29.80 9.11 -9.38
CA PHE A 205 31.14 9.38 -8.89
C PHE A 205 32.23 9.17 -9.95
N GLN A 206 32.09 8.13 -10.78
CA GLN A 206 32.98 7.87 -11.91
C GLN A 206 32.93 9.02 -12.92
N GLU A 207 31.72 9.45 -13.30
CA GLU A 207 31.52 10.51 -14.29
C GLU A 207 32.03 11.86 -13.77
N GLU A 208 31.76 12.21 -12.51
CA GLU A 208 32.19 13.46 -11.91
C GLU A 208 33.72 13.59 -11.84
N HIS A 209 34.41 12.50 -11.50
CA HIS A 209 35.86 12.51 -11.31
C HIS A 209 36.66 11.99 -12.52
N GLY A 210 35.98 11.52 -13.57
CA GLY A 210 36.60 10.97 -14.77
C GLY A 210 37.47 9.74 -14.51
N LEU A 211 37.05 8.89 -13.57
CA LEU A 211 37.79 7.68 -13.20
C LEU A 211 37.66 6.59 -14.27
N SER A 212 38.75 5.87 -14.53
CA SER A 212 38.72 4.72 -15.42
C SER A 212 37.91 3.55 -14.84
N GLU A 213 37.39 2.66 -15.70
CA GLU A 213 36.74 1.41 -15.25
C GLU A 213 37.66 0.59 -14.32
N ASP A 214 38.96 0.52 -14.65
CA ASP A 214 39.96 -0.13 -13.81
C ASP A 214 40.06 0.51 -12.41
N ALA A 215 40.00 1.84 -12.30
CA ALA A 215 40.00 2.52 -11.02
C ALA A 215 38.71 2.24 -10.23
N MET A 216 37.56 2.21 -10.90
CA MET A 216 36.27 1.92 -10.28
C MET A 216 36.18 0.49 -9.76
N ASP A 217 36.69 -0.50 -10.51
CA ASP A 217 36.71 -1.90 -10.08
C ASP A 217 37.56 -2.10 -8.82
N ILE A 218 38.68 -1.38 -8.71
CA ILE A 218 39.50 -1.37 -7.50
C ILE A 218 38.75 -0.75 -6.32
N LEU A 219 38.06 0.37 -6.52
CA LEU A 219 37.30 1.04 -5.45
C LEU A 219 36.14 0.17 -4.95
N LYS A 220 35.40 -0.47 -5.86
CA LYS A 220 34.31 -1.40 -5.52
C LYS A 220 34.83 -2.59 -4.70
N ARG A 221 35.93 -3.21 -5.15
CA ARG A 221 36.59 -4.27 -4.37
C ARG A 221 37.08 -3.77 -3.02
N PHE A 222 37.58 -2.54 -2.93
CA PHE A 222 38.02 -1.96 -1.68
C PHE A 222 36.85 -1.74 -0.70
N ALA A 223 35.66 -1.33 -1.17
CA ALA A 223 34.44 -1.27 -0.35
C ALA A 223 34.09 -2.64 0.24
N GLU A 224 34.12 -3.69 -0.60
CA GLU A 224 33.75 -5.05 -0.21
C GLU A 224 34.78 -5.72 0.73
N GLU A 225 36.07 -5.62 0.40
CA GLU A 225 37.16 -6.37 1.05
C GLU A 225 37.87 -5.55 2.14
N GLY A 226 37.66 -4.22 2.19
CA GLY A 226 38.35 -3.27 3.07
C GLY A 226 39.83 -3.07 2.76
N SER A 227 40.39 -3.79 1.79
CA SER A 227 41.79 -3.67 1.35
C SER A 227 42.00 -4.27 -0.03
N VAL A 228 42.93 -3.69 -0.81
CA VAL A 228 43.35 -4.22 -2.11
C VAL A 228 44.87 -4.28 -2.16
N ARG A 229 45.44 -5.28 -2.83
CA ARG A 229 46.89 -5.46 -2.86
C ARG A 229 47.55 -4.49 -3.84
N LEU A 230 48.67 -3.86 -3.42
CA LEU A 230 49.42 -2.90 -4.24
C LEU A 230 49.91 -3.46 -5.58
N ASN A 231 50.16 -4.77 -5.69
CA ASN A 231 50.60 -5.40 -6.95
C ASN A 231 49.46 -5.58 -7.97
N GLU A 232 48.21 -5.36 -7.55
CA GLU A 232 47.03 -5.36 -8.41
C GLU A 232 46.71 -3.94 -8.93
N LEU A 233 47.46 -2.92 -8.48
CA LEU A 233 47.25 -1.52 -8.84
C LEU A 233 48.28 -1.05 -9.87
N SER A 234 47.81 -0.42 -10.94
CA SER A 234 48.68 0.34 -11.85
C SER A 234 49.02 1.71 -11.27
N VAL A 235 50.14 2.29 -11.71
CA VAL A 235 50.54 3.65 -11.27
C VAL A 235 49.54 4.69 -11.75
N GLU A 236 48.94 4.47 -12.91
CA GLU A 236 47.87 5.27 -13.49
C GLU A 236 46.62 5.25 -12.59
N VAL A 237 46.13 4.07 -12.19
CA VAL A 237 44.98 3.93 -11.28
C VAL A 237 45.24 4.59 -9.93
N ILE A 238 46.46 4.44 -9.38
CA ILE A 238 46.85 5.11 -8.13
C ILE A 238 46.78 6.64 -8.27
N LYS A 239 47.23 7.19 -9.40
CA LYS A 239 47.19 8.64 -9.65
C LYS A 239 45.76 9.15 -9.82
N GLU A 240 44.90 8.39 -10.49
CA GLU A 240 43.48 8.71 -10.62
C GLU A 240 42.82 8.76 -9.24
N MET A 241 42.95 7.70 -8.44
CA MET A 241 42.35 7.65 -7.10
C MET A 241 42.92 8.70 -6.14
N LYS A 242 44.24 8.93 -6.14
CA LYS A 242 44.86 9.97 -5.29
C LYS A 242 44.63 11.40 -5.82
N GLY A 243 44.11 11.55 -7.03
CA GLY A 243 43.76 12.84 -7.62
C GLY A 243 42.38 13.35 -7.20
N VAL A 244 41.56 12.50 -6.55
CA VAL A 244 40.27 12.88 -5.98
C VAL A 244 40.45 13.16 -4.50
N ASP A 245 40.16 14.40 -4.07
CA ASP A 245 40.40 14.88 -2.70
C ASP A 245 39.76 13.96 -1.64
N ASP A 246 38.55 13.49 -1.91
CA ASP A 246 37.79 12.61 -1.01
C ASP A 246 38.43 11.22 -0.86
N LEU A 247 38.96 10.65 -1.95
CA LEU A 247 39.67 9.37 -1.94
C LEU A 247 41.09 9.50 -1.40
N GLU A 248 41.74 10.66 -1.60
CA GLU A 248 43.10 10.90 -1.15
C GLU A 248 43.21 10.70 0.37
N SER A 249 42.21 11.19 1.10
CA SER A 249 42.11 11.12 2.55
C SER A 249 41.61 9.76 3.04
N ALA A 250 40.72 9.11 2.28
CA ALA A 250 40.14 7.82 2.62
C ALA A 250 41.10 6.64 2.44
N ILE A 251 41.88 6.65 1.36
CA ILE A 251 42.71 5.51 0.97
C ILE A 251 44.10 5.62 1.59
N ARG A 252 44.38 4.72 2.54
CA ARG A 252 45.74 4.51 3.08
C ARG A 252 46.43 3.38 2.34
N MET A 253 47.61 3.69 1.79
CA MET A 253 48.47 2.71 1.12
C MET A 253 49.58 2.28 2.08
N GLU A 254 49.60 0.99 2.40
CA GLU A 254 50.63 0.38 3.23
C GLU A 254 51.28 -0.78 2.48
N ILE A 255 52.61 -0.88 2.56
CA ILE A 255 53.36 -2.00 1.99
C ILE A 255 53.42 -3.11 3.04
N ASP A 256 52.69 -4.21 2.82
CA ASP A 256 52.78 -5.39 3.69
C ASP A 256 54.13 -6.09 3.45
N THR A 257 55.13 -5.73 4.26
CA THR A 257 56.43 -6.40 4.28
C THR A 257 56.33 -7.65 5.16
N ARG A 258 55.72 -8.70 4.61
CA ARG A 258 55.84 -10.07 5.12
C ARG A 258 56.80 -10.88 4.27
#